data_AF-A0A2D0KBT5-F1
#
_entry.id   AF-A0A2D0KBT5-F1
#
_cell.length_a   1.000
_cell.length_b   1.000
_cell.length_c   1.000
_cell.angle_alpha   90.00
_cell.angle_beta   90.00
_cell.angle_gamma   90.00
#
_symmetry.space_group_name_H-M   'P 1'
#
loop_
_entity.id
_entity.type
_entity.pdbx_description
1 polymer ?
#
loop_
_entity_poly.entity_id
_entity_poly.type
_entity_poly.pdbx_seq_one_letter_code
_entity_poly.pdbx_strand_id
1 'polypeptide(L)'
;MQKKEPEIITNGNNEKIIELRVNGAPLCYLNTKSAISADYLFFLKAVLEALSVDSTSLEHEANLAGKTTIHEHEAFAAIKDPINL
;
A
#
# COMPACT_ATOMS: atom_id res chain seq x y z
N MET A 1 14.05 -30.74 -3.21
CA MET A 1 12.97 -29.74 -3.09
C MET A 1 12.79 -29.08 -4.45
N GLN A 2 11.66 -29.30 -5.12
CA GLN A 2 11.33 -28.54 -6.33
C GLN A 2 11.02 -27.09 -5.89
N LYS A 3 11.73 -26.12 -6.49
CA LYS A 3 11.39 -24.70 -6.32
C LYS A 3 10.02 -24.50 -6.96
N LYS A 4 9.01 -24.20 -6.14
CA LYS A 4 7.69 -23.80 -6.62
C LYS A 4 7.83 -22.37 -7.13
N GLU A 5 7.84 -22.19 -8.44
CA GLU A 5 7.74 -20.85 -9.04
C GLU A 5 6.43 -20.21 -8.57
N PRO A 6 6.41 -18.88 -8.31
CA PRO A 6 5.19 -18.21 -7.91
C PRO A 6 4.16 -18.35 -9.04
N GLU A 7 3.00 -18.93 -8.73
CA GLU A 7 1.87 -18.97 -9.64
C GLU A 7 1.51 -17.54 -10.02
N ILE A 8 1.66 -17.21 -11.31
CA ILE A 8 1.08 -16.01 -11.88
C ILE A 8 -0.41 -16.29 -12.00
N ILE A 9 -1.17 -15.84 -11.00
CA ILE A 9 -2.63 -15.92 -11.00
C ILE A 9 -3.13 -14.96 -12.10
N THR A 10 -3.47 -15.51 -13.27
CA THR A 10 -4.16 -14.76 -14.31
C THR A 10 -5.63 -14.70 -13.94
N ASN A 11 -6.07 -13.62 -13.31
CA ASN A 11 -7.48 -13.41 -12.94
C ASN A 11 -8.33 -13.24 -14.21
N GLY A 12 -8.88 -14.35 -14.69
CA GLY A 12 -9.82 -14.42 -15.81
C GLY A 12 -11.23 -13.90 -15.50
N ASN A 13 -11.44 -13.21 -14.38
CA ASN A 13 -12.71 -12.60 -14.02
C ASN A 13 -12.44 -11.19 -13.48
N ASN A 14 -13.37 -10.27 -13.73
CA ASN A 14 -13.44 -8.91 -13.17
C ASN A 14 -13.55 -8.93 -11.63
N GLU A 15 -12.58 -9.54 -10.94
CA GLU A 15 -12.47 -9.53 -9.50
C GLU A 15 -12.07 -8.12 -9.12
N LYS A 16 -13.07 -7.38 -8.67
CA LYS A 16 -12.92 -6.06 -8.09
C LYS A 16 -12.02 -6.23 -6.87
N ILE A 17 -10.70 -6.07 -7.05
CA ILE A 17 -9.68 -6.23 -6.01
C ILE A 17 -8.69 -5.07 -6.13
N ILE A 18 -8.25 -4.55 -4.99
CA ILE A 18 -7.05 -3.70 -4.90
C ILE A 18 -5.95 -4.58 -4.29
N GLU A 19 -4.82 -4.69 -4.98
CA GLU A 19 -3.63 -5.41 -4.51
C GLU A 19 -2.46 -4.44 -4.40
N LEU A 20 -1.78 -4.42 -3.26
CA LEU A 20 -0.51 -3.73 -3.08
C LEU A 20 0.62 -4.76 -3.10
N ARG A 21 1.57 -4.57 -4.02
CA ARG A 21 2.81 -5.35 -4.11
C ARG A 21 4.02 -4.48 -3.85
N VAL A 22 4.98 -5.00 -3.09
CA VAL A 22 6.29 -4.39 -2.87
C VAL A 22 7.34 -5.29 -3.52
N ASN A 23 8.10 -4.74 -4.47
CA ASN A 23 9.10 -5.50 -5.24
C ASN A 23 8.55 -6.79 -5.89
N GLY A 24 7.29 -6.75 -6.34
CA GLY A 24 6.60 -7.89 -6.97
C GLY A 24 5.99 -8.88 -5.99
N ALA A 25 6.29 -8.81 -4.69
CA ALA A 25 5.68 -9.63 -3.65
C ALA A 25 4.38 -8.99 -3.12
N PRO A 26 3.28 -9.74 -2.97
CA PRO A 26 2.03 -9.22 -2.42
C PRO A 26 2.17 -8.87 -0.93
N LEU A 27 1.75 -7.67 -0.57
CA LEU A 27 1.72 -7.17 0.81
C LEU A 27 0.29 -7.16 1.38
N CYS A 28 -0.66 -6.60 0.64
CA CYS A 28 -2.05 -6.47 1.08
C CYS A 28 -3.03 -6.60 -0.09
N TYR A 29 -4.25 -7.08 0.19
CA TYR A 29 -5.36 -7.13 -0.78
C TYR A 29 -6.68 -6.67 -0.14
N LEU A 30 -7.53 -6.02 -0.94
CA LEU A 30 -8.91 -5.68 -0.58
C LEU A 30 -9.84 -6.18 -1.68
N ASN A 31 -10.83 -7.01 -1.33
CA ASN A 31 -11.92 -7.34 -2.22
C ASN A 31 -12.95 -6.21 -2.25
N THR A 32 -13.12 -5.58 -3.39
CA THR A 32 -13.98 -4.40 -3.59
C THR A 32 -15.37 -4.75 -4.12
N LYS A 33 -15.75 -6.04 -4.23
CA LYS A 33 -17.09 -6.45 -4.70
C LYS A 33 -18.23 -5.86 -3.86
N SER A 34 -18.02 -5.78 -2.55
CA SER A 34 -18.99 -5.26 -1.57
C SER A 34 -18.37 -4.26 -0.60
N ALA A 35 -17.18 -3.73 -0.92
CA ALA A 35 -16.48 -2.81 -0.03
C ALA A 35 -17.21 -1.48 0.05
N ILE A 36 -17.43 -1.00 1.27
CA ILE A 36 -17.89 0.35 1.57
C ILE A 36 -16.70 1.27 1.88
N SER A 37 -16.91 2.58 1.91
CA SER A 37 -15.83 3.56 2.18
C SER A 37 -15.02 3.26 3.45
N ALA A 38 -15.65 2.70 4.48
CA ALA A 38 -14.95 2.29 5.71
C ALA A 38 -13.91 1.20 5.45
N ASP A 39 -14.20 0.21 4.59
CA ASP A 39 -13.27 -0.88 4.29
C ASP A 39 -12.01 -0.36 3.58
N TYR A 40 -12.14 0.66 2.73
CA TYR A 40 -10.99 1.32 2.11
C TYR A 40 -10.13 2.04 3.16
N LEU A 41 -10.74 2.72 4.14
CA LEU A 41 -10.00 3.39 5.21
C LEU A 41 -9.25 2.38 6.09
N PHE A 42 -9.90 1.27 6.46
CA PHE A 42 -9.24 0.19 7.22
C PHE A 42 -8.14 -0.49 6.42
N PHE A 43 -8.35 -0.71 5.12
CA PHE A 43 -7.31 -1.24 4.23
C PHE A 43 -6.09 -0.33 4.17
N LEU A 44 -6.27 0.99 3.99
CA LEU A 44 -5.16 1.95 3.96
C LEU A 44 -4.41 2.00 5.29
N LYS A 45 -5.13 1.91 6.42
CA LYS A 45 -4.51 1.79 7.74
C LYS A 45 -3.65 0.53 7.86
N ALA A 46 -4.19 -0.63 7.45
CA ALA A 46 -3.45 -1.90 7.49
C ALA A 46 -2.22 -1.89 6.57
N VAL A 47 -2.32 -1.25 5.39
CA VAL A 47 -1.18 -1.03 4.48
C VAL A 47 -0.07 -0.24 5.18
N LEU A 48 -0.42 0.87 5.85
CA LEU A 48 0.55 1.68 6.57
C LEU A 48 1.22 0.87 7.68
N GLU A 49 0.45 0.17 8.49
CA GLU A 49 0.96 -0.68 9.57
C GLU A 49 1.90 -1.77 9.03
N ALA A 50 1.54 -2.42 7.91
CA ALA A 50 2.36 -3.47 7.29
C ALA A 50 3.68 -2.95 6.72
N LEU A 51 3.68 -1.76 6.14
CA LEU A 51 4.91 -1.11 5.66
C LEU A 51 5.79 -0.68 6.83
N SER A 52 5.19 -0.14 7.90
CA SER A 52 5.92 0.39 9.05
C SER A 52 6.44 -0.66 10.05
N VAL A 53 6.29 -1.96 9.77
CA VAL A 53 6.76 -3.06 10.65
C VAL A 53 8.26 -2.94 10.97
N ASP A 54 9.07 -2.49 10.01
CA ASP A 54 10.49 -2.21 10.22
C ASP A 54 10.81 -0.75 9.83
N SER A 55 10.36 0.18 10.67
CA SER A 55 10.60 1.61 10.51
C SER A 55 12.10 1.97 10.46
N THR A 56 12.96 1.17 11.09
CA THR A 56 14.40 1.39 11.08
C THR A 56 14.99 1.10 9.70
N SER A 57 14.61 -0.02 9.10
CA SER A 57 15.03 -0.34 7.73
C SER A 57 14.45 0.64 6.70
N LEU A 58 13.20 1.09 6.88
CA LEU A 58 12.61 2.11 6.02
C LEU A 58 13.36 3.44 6.05
N GLU A 59 13.71 3.93 7.25
CA GLU A 59 14.49 5.17 7.39
C GLU A 59 15.90 5.00 6.81
N HIS A 60 16.51 3.83 7.01
CA HIS A 60 17.81 3.51 6.40
C HIS A 60 17.75 3.52 4.86
N GLU A 61 16.72 2.90 4.26
CA GLU A 61 16.50 2.94 2.80
C GLU A 61 16.29 4.38 2.29
N ALA A 62 15.45 5.16 2.98
CA ALA A 62 15.21 6.55 2.62
C ALA A 62 16.51 7.36 2.64
N ASN A 63 17.33 7.19 3.67
CA ASN A 63 18.62 7.87 3.80
C ASN A 63 19.61 7.50 2.68
N LEU A 64 19.63 6.23 2.25
CA LEU A 64 20.44 5.81 1.08
C LEU A 64 20.01 6.53 -0.21
N ALA A 65 18.74 6.93 -0.31
CA ALA A 65 18.21 7.73 -1.42
C ALA A 65 18.28 9.26 -1.19
N GLY A 66 18.93 9.72 -0.11
CA GLY A 66 19.01 11.13 0.26
C GLY A 66 17.67 11.73 0.74
N LYS A 67 16.77 10.89 1.26
CA LYS A 67 15.44 11.25 1.78
C LYS A 67 15.34 10.84 3.25
N THR A 68 14.25 11.25 3.91
CA THR A 68 13.87 10.76 5.24
C THR A 68 12.38 10.41 5.24
N THR A 69 12.00 9.43 6.06
CA THR A 69 10.60 9.12 6.35
C THR A 69 10.00 10.07 7.40
N ILE A 70 10.85 10.85 8.08
CA ILE A 70 10.45 11.85 9.06
C ILE A 70 10.26 13.19 8.35
N HIS A 71 9.00 13.58 8.13
CA HIS A 71 8.67 14.92 7.69
C HIS A 71 8.38 15.79 8.91
N GLU A 72 9.29 16.72 9.25
CA GLU A 72 9.09 17.68 10.35
C GLU A 72 7.98 18.73 10.07
N HIS A 73 7.43 18.73 8.86
CA HIS A 73 6.39 19.64 8.39
C HIS A 73 5.33 18.83 7.63
N GLU A 74 4.05 19.17 7.75
CA GLU A 74 3.00 18.52 6.96
C GLU A 74 3.28 18.73 5.47
N ALA A 75 3.74 17.67 4.79
CA ALA A 75 4.09 17.70 3.36
C ALA A 75 2.88 17.71 2.43
N PHE A 76 1.66 17.71 2.99
CA PHE A 76 0.41 17.66 2.24
C PHE A 76 -0.66 18.53 2.91
N ALA A 77 -1.38 19.29 2.11
CA ALA A 77 -2.64 19.91 2.51
C ALA A 77 -3.77 19.03 1.98
N ALA A 78 -4.62 18.52 2.88
CA ALA A 78 -5.82 17.80 2.46
C ALA A 78 -6.86 18.80 1.94
N ILE A 79 -7.15 18.78 0.63
CA ILE A 79 -8.28 19.53 0.08
C ILE A 79 -9.56 18.84 0.54
N LYS A 80 -10.30 19.50 1.43
CA LYS A 80 -11.53 18.97 2.02
C LYS A 80 -12.68 18.84 1.02
N ASP A 81 -12.60 19.52 -0.14
CA ASP A 81 -13.62 19.49 -1.19
C ASP A 81 -13.07 19.93 -2.57
N PRO A 82 -12.65 19.01 -3.45
CA PRO A 82 -11.94 19.34 -4.70
C PRO A 82 -12.85 19.85 -5.85
N ILE A 83 -14.17 19.95 -5.64
CA ILE A 83 -15.14 20.25 -6.70
C ILE A 83 -15.32 21.77 -6.96
N ASN A 84 -14.75 22.65 -6.12
CA ASN A 84 -14.82 24.11 -6.27
C ASN A 84 -13.45 24.76 -6.57
N LEU A 85 -12.68 24.18 -7.49
CA LEU A 85 -11.48 24.81 -8.07
C LEU A 85 -11.76 25.37 -9.47
#